data_AF-A0A534SAX9-F1
#
_entry.id   AF-A0A534SAX9-F1
#
_cell.length_a   1.000
_cell.length_b   1.000
_cell.length_c   1.000
_cell.angle_alpha   90.00
_cell.angle_beta   90.00
_cell.angle_gamma   90.00
#
_symmetry.space_group_name_H-M   'P 1'
#
loop_
_entity.id
_entity.type
_entity.pdbx_description
1 polymer ?
#
loop_
_entity_poly.entity_id
_entity_poly.type
_entity_poly.pdbx_seq_one_letter_code
_entity_poly.pdbx_strand_id
1 'polypeptide(L)'
;DGPLTRRLTAIARELDVNVAYGMAERRGETLYDSAVLVGPAGVAGVYAKRLPISIGPAGARESDLFAAGREAGVVRWGGVPTGVLVCADAGFDNMWAALAAQGVELVVILSSGPGWTPKRDPTSGPSASRSESRNGVPAPTVIMPFGNSEVADAKGHVLVNAGDRADVFVSADVELHPAAPPR
;
A
#
# COMPACT_ATOMS: atom_id res chain seq x y z
N ASP A 1 5.53 4.62 -18.79
CA ASP A 1 5.00 5.74 -19.62
C ASP A 1 3.56 5.54 -20.11
N GLY A 2 2.62 5.28 -19.21
CA GLY A 2 1.18 5.21 -19.54
C GLY A 2 0.50 6.59 -19.55
N PRO A 3 -0.65 6.76 -20.25
CA PRO A 3 -1.42 8.01 -20.23
C PRO A 3 -1.83 8.45 -18.83
N LEU A 4 -2.25 7.51 -17.98
CA LEU A 4 -2.63 7.78 -16.59
C LEU A 4 -1.43 8.27 -15.78
N THR A 5 -0.27 7.59 -15.89
CA THR A 5 0.97 8.02 -15.23
C THR A 5 1.36 9.43 -15.64
N ARG A 6 1.34 9.75 -16.94
CA ARG A 6 1.66 11.11 -17.41
C ARG A 6 0.74 12.16 -16.80
N ARG A 7 -0.57 11.87 -16.75
CA ARG A 7 -1.56 12.79 -16.17
C ARG A 7 -1.32 12.99 -14.67
N LEU A 8 -1.13 11.92 -13.91
CA LEU A 8 -0.92 12.01 -12.46
C LEU A 8 0.44 12.63 -12.12
N THR A 9 1.48 12.38 -12.91
CA THR A 9 2.77 13.08 -12.76
C THR A 9 2.64 14.59 -13.02
N ALA A 10 1.86 15.00 -14.03
CA ALA A 10 1.62 16.42 -14.29
C ALA A 10 0.88 17.09 -13.12
N ILE A 11 -0.16 16.44 -12.58
CA ILE A 11 -0.91 16.91 -11.40
C ILE A 11 0.00 16.98 -10.18
N ALA A 12 0.80 15.94 -9.93
CA ALA A 12 1.76 15.89 -8.82
C ALA A 12 2.76 17.05 -8.88
N ARG A 13 3.23 17.41 -10.08
CA ARG A 13 4.10 18.56 -10.30
C ARG A 13 3.39 19.90 -10.14
N GLU A 14 2.18 20.03 -10.65
CA GLU A 14 1.39 21.28 -10.57
C GLU A 14 1.04 21.62 -9.12
N LEU A 15 0.65 20.62 -8.33
CA LEU A 15 0.19 20.79 -6.95
C LEU A 15 1.31 20.62 -5.90
N ASP A 16 2.53 20.28 -6.34
CA ASP A 16 3.66 19.94 -5.47
C ASP A 16 3.34 18.84 -4.43
N VAL A 17 2.70 17.77 -4.90
CA VAL A 17 2.27 16.63 -4.07
C VAL A 17 2.86 15.31 -4.55
N ASN A 18 2.89 14.35 -3.62
CA ASN A 18 3.23 12.97 -3.91
C ASN A 18 1.93 12.15 -4.06
N VAL A 19 1.80 11.36 -5.13
CA VAL A 19 0.61 10.53 -5.40
C VAL A 19 0.98 9.05 -5.58
N ALA A 20 0.29 8.17 -4.86
CA ALA A 20 0.37 6.72 -5.03
C ALA A 20 -0.96 6.20 -5.57
N TYR A 21 -0.92 5.33 -6.58
CA TYR A 21 -2.13 4.79 -7.20
C TYR A 21 -1.90 3.40 -7.80
N GLY A 22 -2.95 2.60 -7.86
CA GLY A 22 -2.94 1.25 -8.43
C GLY A 22 -3.28 1.25 -9.91
N MET A 23 -2.69 0.33 -10.69
CA MET A 23 -3.05 0.10 -12.08
C MET A 23 -2.67 -1.31 -12.57
N ALA A 24 -3.41 -1.80 -13.56
CA ALA A 24 -2.97 -2.91 -14.40
C ALA A 24 -1.84 -2.43 -15.33
N GLU A 25 -0.60 -2.68 -14.94
CA GLU A 25 0.58 -2.28 -15.68
C GLU A 25 0.97 -3.34 -16.72
N ARG A 26 1.28 -2.91 -17.94
CA ARG A 26 1.81 -3.77 -19.00
C ARG A 26 3.31 -3.53 -19.19
N ARG A 27 4.10 -4.61 -19.12
CA ARG A 27 5.54 -4.64 -19.44
C ARG A 27 5.79 -5.70 -20.52
N GLY A 28 5.93 -5.25 -21.76
CA GLY A 28 5.88 -6.15 -22.93
C GLY A 28 4.53 -6.86 -23.00
N GLU A 29 4.55 -8.18 -23.07
CA GLU A 29 3.33 -9.00 -23.11
C GLU A 29 2.74 -9.29 -21.72
N THR A 30 3.49 -9.01 -20.65
CA THR A 30 3.11 -9.37 -19.28
C THR A 30 2.33 -8.25 -18.60
N LEU A 31 1.26 -8.61 -17.89
CA LEU A 31 0.51 -7.72 -17.03
C LEU A 31 0.90 -7.91 -15.56
N TYR A 32 0.86 -6.81 -14.81
CA TYR A 32 1.10 -6.76 -13.36
C TYR A 32 0.02 -5.93 -12.68
N ASP A 33 -0.38 -6.33 -11.48
CA ASP A 33 -1.13 -5.47 -10.56
C ASP A 33 -0.10 -4.59 -9.83
N SER A 34 -0.02 -3.32 -10.21
CA SER A 34 1.09 -2.45 -9.81
C SER A 34 0.62 -1.22 -9.04
N ALA A 35 1.35 -0.88 -7.98
CA ALA A 35 1.33 0.42 -7.35
C ALA A 35 2.39 1.33 -7.99
N VAL A 36 1.99 2.51 -8.43
CA VAL A 36 2.88 3.53 -9.00
C VAL A 36 2.95 4.71 -8.03
N LEU A 37 4.18 5.11 -7.69
CA LEU A 37 4.46 6.24 -6.83
C LEU A 37 5.04 7.36 -7.68
N VAL A 38 4.36 8.49 -7.73
CA VAL A 38 4.81 9.70 -8.44
C VAL A 38 4.95 10.86 -7.47
N GLY A 39 5.87 11.77 -7.76
CA GLY A 39 6.03 13.02 -7.06
C GLY A 39 6.29 14.17 -8.04
N PRO A 40 6.58 15.37 -7.54
CA PRO A 40 6.78 16.56 -8.37
C PRO A 40 7.92 16.41 -9.38
N ALA A 41 8.92 15.57 -9.06
CA ALA A 41 10.05 15.25 -9.91
C ALA A 41 9.79 14.17 -10.98
N GLY A 42 8.64 13.48 -10.94
CA GLY A 42 8.34 12.38 -11.84
C GLY A 42 7.92 11.08 -11.14
N VAL A 43 8.07 9.96 -11.82
CA VAL A 43 7.83 8.63 -11.24
C VAL A 43 8.96 8.30 -10.27
N ALA A 44 8.63 8.12 -8.99
CA ALA A 44 9.58 7.73 -7.96
C ALA A 44 9.83 6.22 -7.96
N GLY A 45 8.81 5.43 -8.27
CA GLY A 45 8.94 3.98 -8.34
C GLY A 45 7.65 3.27 -8.76
N VAL A 46 7.80 1.99 -9.08
CA VAL A 46 6.69 1.10 -9.42
C VAL A 46 6.90 -0.23 -8.69
N TYR A 47 5.91 -0.64 -7.91
CA TYR A 47 5.88 -1.91 -7.23
C TYR A 47 4.82 -2.81 -7.85
N ALA A 48 5.18 -4.04 -8.21
CA ALA A 48 4.23 -5.04 -8.70
C ALA A 48 3.89 -6.02 -7.56
N LYS A 49 2.60 -6.27 -7.35
CA LYS A 49 2.07 -7.18 -6.33
C LYS A 49 2.77 -8.52 -6.36
N ARG A 50 3.19 -9.03 -5.20
CA ARG A 50 3.97 -10.27 -5.09
C ARG A 50 3.10 -11.50 -4.86
N LEU A 51 1.94 -11.32 -4.26
CA LEU A 51 1.03 -12.41 -3.91
C LEU A 51 -0.31 -12.28 -4.65
N PRO A 52 -0.38 -12.65 -5.95
CA PRO A 52 -1.65 -12.79 -6.65
C PRO A 52 -2.52 -13.85 -5.96
N ILE A 53 -3.74 -13.46 -5.56
CA ILE A 53 -4.67 -14.34 -4.85
C ILE A 53 -5.82 -14.83 -5.74
N SER A 54 -6.56 -15.81 -5.27
CA SER A 54 -7.84 -16.20 -5.87
C SER A 54 -8.92 -15.16 -5.53
N ILE A 55 -9.57 -14.59 -6.55
CA ILE A 55 -10.61 -13.56 -6.40
C ILE A 55 -11.86 -13.92 -7.22
N GLY A 56 -13.05 -13.63 -6.70
CA GLY A 56 -14.30 -13.84 -7.44
C GLY A 56 -14.93 -15.23 -7.27
N PRO A 57 -15.75 -15.71 -8.24
CA PRO A 57 -16.36 -17.04 -8.21
C PRO A 57 -15.30 -18.14 -8.04
N ALA A 58 -15.71 -19.31 -7.55
CA ALA A 58 -14.80 -20.44 -7.38
C ALA A 58 -14.01 -20.72 -8.68
N GLY A 59 -12.70 -20.45 -8.65
CA GLY A 59 -11.77 -20.74 -9.74
C GLY A 59 -11.08 -19.54 -10.39
N ALA A 60 -11.57 -18.30 -10.23
CA ALA A 60 -10.88 -17.14 -10.79
C ALA A 60 -9.68 -16.70 -9.93
N ARG A 61 -8.53 -16.48 -10.57
CA ARG A 61 -7.28 -16.09 -9.89
C ARG A 61 -6.72 -14.82 -10.51
N GLU A 62 -6.21 -13.92 -9.67
CA GLU A 62 -5.42 -12.79 -10.16
C GLU A 62 -4.23 -13.27 -11.01
N SER A 63 -3.66 -14.43 -10.67
CA SER A 63 -2.57 -15.05 -11.43
C SER A 63 -2.94 -15.45 -12.87
N ASP A 64 -4.24 -15.50 -13.20
CA ASP A 64 -4.70 -15.77 -14.57
C ASP A 64 -4.49 -14.54 -15.47
N LEU A 65 -4.35 -13.35 -14.88
CA LEU A 65 -4.16 -12.08 -15.57
C LEU A 65 -2.79 -11.46 -15.28
N PHE A 66 -2.35 -11.50 -14.03
CA PHE A 66 -1.20 -10.75 -13.54
C PHE A 66 -0.07 -11.68 -13.11
N ALA A 67 1.13 -11.40 -13.59
CA ALA A 67 2.34 -12.03 -13.08
C ALA A 67 2.68 -11.48 -11.69
N ALA A 68 3.31 -12.32 -10.87
CA ALA A 68 3.84 -11.91 -9.58
C ALA A 68 5.08 -11.02 -9.75
N GLY A 69 5.13 -9.93 -8.98
CA GLY A 69 6.33 -9.14 -8.77
C GLY A 69 7.42 -9.90 -8.01
N ARG A 70 8.62 -9.32 -7.95
CA ARG A 70 9.79 -9.92 -7.30
C ARG A 70 10.50 -9.00 -6.31
N GLU A 71 10.28 -7.70 -6.44
CA GLU A 71 10.94 -6.68 -5.62
C GLU A 71 10.31 -6.55 -4.24
N ALA A 72 11.10 -6.19 -3.23
CA ALA A 72 10.59 -6.02 -1.87
C ALA A 72 9.58 -4.87 -1.72
N GLY A 73 9.61 -3.88 -2.63
CA GLY A 73 8.66 -2.76 -2.64
C GLY A 73 9.11 -1.54 -1.85
N VAL A 74 10.41 -1.22 -1.83
CA VAL A 74 10.93 0.00 -1.17
C VAL A 74 11.26 1.07 -2.21
N VAL A 75 10.75 2.29 -1.99
CA VAL A 75 10.90 3.45 -2.89
C VAL A 75 11.23 4.70 -2.07
N ARG A 76 12.16 5.54 -2.55
CA ARG A 76 12.36 6.90 -2.01
C ARG A 76 11.29 7.82 -2.60
N TRP A 77 10.23 8.11 -1.85
CA TRP A 77 9.07 8.89 -2.30
C TRP A 77 8.92 10.15 -1.45
N GLY A 78 8.95 11.33 -2.08
CA GLY A 78 9.04 12.60 -1.34
C GLY A 78 10.29 12.72 -0.45
N GLY A 79 11.35 11.96 -0.74
CA GLY A 79 12.52 11.86 0.12
C GLY A 79 12.39 10.87 1.30
N VAL A 80 11.25 10.19 1.47
CA VAL A 80 10.99 9.24 2.56
C VAL A 80 11.20 7.80 2.07
N PRO A 81 11.95 6.95 2.79
CA PRO A 81 11.98 5.50 2.57
C PRO A 81 10.58 4.90 2.75
N THR A 82 9.90 4.61 1.65
CA THR A 82 8.51 4.17 1.63
C THR A 82 8.42 2.71 1.18
N GLY A 83 7.85 1.86 2.03
CA GLY A 83 7.42 0.51 1.68
C GLY A 83 6.06 0.53 0.98
N VAL A 84 5.87 -0.37 0.02
CA VAL A 84 4.67 -0.43 -0.80
C VAL A 84 4.17 -1.86 -0.83
N LEU A 85 2.89 -2.05 -0.51
CA LEU A 85 2.21 -3.34 -0.57
C LEU A 85 0.92 -3.19 -1.38
N VAL A 86 0.51 -4.27 -2.05
CA VAL A 86 -0.76 -4.29 -2.79
C VAL A 86 -1.65 -5.38 -2.23
N CYS A 87 -2.81 -4.96 -1.69
CA CYS A 87 -3.90 -5.80 -1.24
C CYS A 87 -3.40 -6.98 -0.37
N ALA A 88 -3.48 -8.20 -0.90
CA ALA A 88 -3.10 -9.43 -0.20
C ALA A 88 -1.68 -9.42 0.35
N ASP A 89 -0.73 -8.68 -0.23
CA ASP A 89 0.64 -8.59 0.26
C ASP A 89 0.69 -8.17 1.75
N ALA A 90 -0.23 -7.31 2.19
CA ALA A 90 -0.33 -6.84 3.57
C ALA A 90 -0.73 -7.92 4.57
N GLY A 91 -1.25 -9.06 4.11
CA GLY A 91 -1.66 -10.18 4.95
C GLY A 91 -0.53 -11.13 5.36
N PHE A 92 0.71 -10.91 4.90
CA PHE A 92 1.81 -11.86 5.08
C PHE A 92 3.01 -11.23 5.81
N ASP A 93 3.38 -11.81 6.95
CA ASP A 93 4.41 -11.28 7.85
C ASP A 93 5.79 -11.14 7.19
N ASN A 94 6.13 -12.06 6.28
CA ASN A 94 7.39 -12.01 5.55
C ASN A 94 7.51 -10.79 4.64
N MET A 95 6.38 -10.22 4.17
CA MET A 95 6.36 -8.99 3.39
C MET A 95 6.71 -7.79 4.27
N TRP A 96 6.09 -7.69 5.45
CA TRP A 96 6.37 -6.66 6.44
C TRP A 96 7.81 -6.72 6.96
N ALA A 97 8.29 -7.93 7.28
CA ALA A 97 9.67 -8.14 7.73
C ALA A 97 10.69 -7.70 6.66
N ALA A 98 10.41 -7.98 5.38
CA ALA A 98 11.28 -7.57 4.29
C ALA A 98 11.34 -6.04 4.09
N LEU A 99 10.22 -5.34 4.31
CA LEU A 99 10.18 -3.87 4.28
C LEU A 99 10.94 -3.27 5.47
N ALA A 100 10.69 -3.76 6.68
CA ALA A 100 11.34 -3.24 7.88
C ALA A 100 12.84 -3.50 7.91
N ALA A 101 13.31 -4.63 7.39
CA ALA A 101 14.74 -4.91 7.22
C ALA A 101 15.45 -3.89 6.31
N GLN A 102 14.70 -3.15 5.51
CA GLN A 102 15.21 -2.08 4.63
C GLN A 102 15.01 -0.68 5.21
N GLY A 103 14.57 -0.56 6.46
CA GLY A 103 14.48 0.71 7.16
C GLY A 103 13.44 1.66 6.56
N VAL A 104 12.28 1.14 6.14
CA VAL A 104 11.16 2.00 5.73
C VAL A 104 10.63 2.82 6.89
N GLU A 105 10.21 4.05 6.61
CA GLU A 105 9.63 5.01 7.57
C GLU A 105 8.11 5.17 7.37
N LEU A 106 7.66 4.93 6.13
CA LEU A 106 6.27 4.96 5.70
C LEU A 106 5.94 3.67 4.95
N VAL A 107 4.72 3.15 5.11
CA VAL A 107 4.16 2.07 4.30
C VAL A 107 2.84 2.51 3.69
N VAL A 108 2.75 2.41 2.37
CA VAL A 108 1.51 2.62 1.61
C VAL A 108 1.02 1.28 1.13
N ILE A 109 -0.20 0.93 1.52
CA ILE A 109 -0.87 -0.30 1.08
C ILE A 109 -1.96 0.14 0.12
N LEU A 110 -2.01 -0.34 -1.12
CA LEU A 110 -3.14 -0.08 -2.01
C LEU A 110 -4.04 -1.31 -2.06
N SER A 111 -5.32 -1.19 -1.71
CA SER A 111 -6.21 -2.35 -1.60
C SER A 111 -7.48 -2.20 -2.43
N SER A 112 -7.99 -3.34 -2.89
CA SER A 112 -9.31 -3.46 -3.51
C SER A 112 -9.82 -4.87 -3.29
N GLY A 113 -10.85 -5.05 -2.47
CA GLY A 113 -11.46 -6.35 -2.25
C GLY A 113 -12.44 -6.35 -1.10
N PRO A 114 -13.58 -7.08 -1.20
CA PRO A 114 -14.56 -7.14 -0.13
C PRO A 114 -13.90 -7.75 1.10
N GLY A 115 -13.58 -6.90 2.08
CA GLY A 115 -12.98 -7.23 3.36
C GLY A 115 -12.21 -8.55 3.38
N TRP A 116 -10.93 -8.55 3.00
CA TRP A 116 -9.99 -9.60 3.42
C TRP A 116 -9.69 -9.44 4.92
N THR A 117 -10.77 -9.56 5.68
CA THR A 117 -10.93 -9.83 7.10
C THR A 117 -11.69 -11.15 7.11
N PRO A 118 -11.09 -12.26 7.59
CA PRO A 118 -11.71 -13.58 7.50
C PRO A 118 -13.12 -13.63 8.11
N LYS A 119 -13.98 -14.46 7.48
CA LYS A 119 -15.41 -14.66 7.74
C LYS A 119 -15.83 -14.68 9.21
N ARG A 120 -16.15 -13.49 9.74
CA ARG A 120 -17.16 -13.16 10.76
C ARG A 120 -17.28 -11.63 10.75
N ASP A 121 -18.28 -11.11 10.03
CA ASP A 121 -18.65 -9.69 10.08
C ASP A 121 -19.43 -9.43 11.38
N PRO A 122 -18.78 -8.81 12.40
CA PRO A 122 -19.39 -7.71 13.16
C PRO A 122 -18.37 -6.70 13.80
N THR A 123 -17.28 -6.32 13.10
CA THR A 123 -16.24 -5.42 13.66
C THR A 123 -15.73 -4.42 12.60
N SER A 124 -15.74 -3.09 12.70
CA SER A 124 -15.76 -2.23 13.90
C SER A 124 -15.13 -2.91 15.11
N GLY A 125 -13.83 -3.10 15.07
CA GLY A 125 -13.07 -3.77 16.13
C GLY A 125 -11.65 -4.10 15.68
N PRO A 126 -10.72 -4.29 16.62
CA PRO A 126 -9.29 -3.89 16.62
C PRO A 126 -8.38 -4.66 15.64
N SER A 127 -8.81 -4.81 14.39
CA SER A 127 -8.19 -5.68 13.39
C SER A 127 -7.34 -4.92 12.38
N ALA A 128 -7.70 -3.67 12.06
CA ALA A 128 -6.81 -2.75 11.36
C ALA A 128 -5.61 -2.42 12.27
N SER A 129 -5.87 -2.17 13.56
CA SER A 129 -4.85 -2.06 14.61
C SER A 129 -4.13 -3.38 14.97
N ARG A 130 -4.42 -4.51 14.30
CA ARG A 130 -3.75 -5.81 14.55
C ARG A 130 -2.73 -6.19 13.50
N SER A 131 -2.66 -5.53 12.35
CA SER A 131 -1.50 -5.73 11.46
C SER A 131 -0.25 -5.16 12.11
N GLU A 132 -0.36 -4.04 12.80
CA GLU A 132 0.76 -3.37 13.48
C GLU A 132 1.20 -4.10 14.76
N SER A 133 0.27 -4.79 15.45
CA SER A 133 0.57 -5.45 16.74
C SER A 133 0.83 -6.96 16.66
N ARG A 134 0.61 -7.64 15.52
CA ARG A 134 0.88 -9.09 15.40
C ARG A 134 2.31 -9.43 14.98
N ASN A 135 3.03 -8.49 14.40
CA ASN A 135 4.20 -8.85 13.60
C ASN A 135 5.54 -8.62 14.31
N GLY A 136 5.55 -8.07 15.53
CA GLY A 136 6.77 -7.91 16.35
C GLY A 136 7.85 -7.02 15.73
N VAL A 137 7.53 -6.33 14.65
CA VAL A 137 8.39 -5.41 13.90
C VAL A 137 7.95 -3.99 14.24
N PRO A 138 8.86 -3.07 14.62
CA PRO A 138 8.52 -1.66 14.81
C PRO A 138 7.80 -1.13 13.56
N ALA A 139 6.57 -0.65 13.71
CA ALA A 139 5.74 -0.33 12.56
C ALA A 139 6.16 1.04 11.99
N PRO A 140 6.43 1.16 10.69
CA PRO A 140 6.37 2.44 9.99
C PRO A 140 4.93 2.98 9.98
N THR A 141 4.74 4.25 9.64
CA THR A 141 3.38 4.81 9.43
C THR A 141 2.65 4.03 8.34
N VAL A 142 1.36 3.73 8.49
CA VAL A 142 0.57 2.95 7.50
C VAL A 142 -0.56 3.75 6.88
N ILE A 143 -0.76 3.62 5.55
CA ILE A 143 -1.92 4.15 4.80
C ILE A 143 -2.64 3.02 4.06
N MET A 144 -3.96 2.87 4.25
CA MET A 144 -4.80 1.85 3.58
C MET A 144 -6.05 2.45 2.90
N PRO A 145 -6.27 2.27 1.58
CA PRO A 145 -7.46 2.74 0.87
C PRO A 145 -8.36 1.58 0.40
N PHE A 146 -9.41 1.23 1.15
CA PHE A 146 -10.58 0.47 0.65
C PHE A 146 -11.76 0.46 1.63
N GLY A 147 -12.51 1.56 1.79
CA GLY A 147 -13.50 1.65 2.86
C GLY A 147 -12.86 1.43 4.25
N ASN A 148 -13.40 2.00 5.32
CA ASN A 148 -12.67 2.07 6.60
C ASN A 148 -11.20 2.54 6.43
N SER A 149 -10.91 3.31 5.37
CA SER A 149 -9.56 3.69 4.97
C SER A 149 -8.90 4.41 6.12
N GLU A 150 -7.63 4.09 6.40
CA GLU A 150 -7.01 4.45 7.66
C GLU A 150 -5.60 5.00 7.48
N VAL A 151 -5.23 5.94 8.35
CA VAL A 151 -3.86 6.35 8.61
C VAL A 151 -3.53 6.06 10.07
N ALA A 152 -2.42 5.36 10.30
CA ALA A 152 -1.93 5.02 11.63
C ALA A 152 -0.46 5.46 11.82
N ASP A 153 -0.12 5.86 13.05
CA ASP A 153 1.25 6.20 13.43
C ASP A 153 2.13 4.95 13.61
N ALA A 154 3.43 5.14 13.83
CA ALA A 154 4.39 4.05 14.01
C ALA A 154 4.14 3.14 15.25
N LYS A 155 3.25 3.54 16.17
CA LYS A 155 2.81 2.76 17.34
C LYS A 155 1.49 2.03 17.08
N GLY A 156 0.91 2.26 15.92
CA GLY A 156 -0.38 1.79 15.50
C GLY A 156 -1.57 2.50 16.13
N HIS A 157 -1.39 3.75 16.54
CA HIS A 157 -2.53 4.61 16.84
C HIS A 157 -3.16 5.12 15.55
N VAL A 158 -4.44 4.82 15.39
CA VAL A 158 -5.27 5.32 14.31
C VAL A 158 -5.46 6.83 14.47
N LEU A 159 -5.03 7.60 13.47
CA LEU A 159 -5.16 9.05 13.44
C LEU A 159 -6.43 9.48 12.72
N VAL A 160 -6.80 8.76 11.66
CA VAL A 160 -8.06 8.99 10.93
C VAL A 160 -8.55 7.69 10.32
N ASN A 161 -9.88 7.50 10.33
CA ASN A 161 -10.55 6.38 9.68
C ASN A 161 -11.75 6.89 8.86
N ALA A 162 -11.90 6.40 7.62
CA ALA A 162 -12.96 6.82 6.72
C ALA A 162 -14.35 6.25 7.09
N GLY A 163 -14.41 5.18 7.89
CA GLY A 163 -15.63 4.44 8.19
C GLY A 163 -16.19 3.74 6.94
N ASP A 164 -17.47 3.38 6.98
CA ASP A 164 -18.21 2.73 5.89
C ASP A 164 -18.66 3.68 4.76
N ARG A 165 -18.24 4.94 4.83
CA ARG A 165 -18.62 5.97 3.86
C ARG A 165 -17.99 5.67 2.49
N ALA A 166 -18.78 5.82 1.44
CA ALA A 166 -18.29 5.83 0.07
C ALA A 166 -17.76 7.22 -0.32
N ASP A 167 -16.80 7.26 -1.26
CA ASP A 167 -16.28 8.48 -1.90
C ASP A 167 -15.86 9.60 -0.94
N VAL A 168 -15.16 9.21 0.12
CA VAL A 168 -14.69 10.08 1.20
C VAL A 168 -13.19 10.37 1.04
N PHE A 169 -12.82 11.63 1.26
CA PHE A 169 -11.44 12.04 1.50
C PHE A 169 -11.20 12.13 3.01
N VAL A 170 -10.11 11.50 3.47
CA VAL A 170 -9.60 11.62 4.83
C VAL A 170 -8.17 12.14 4.80
N SER A 171 -7.81 12.91 5.82
CA SER A 171 -6.46 13.45 6.00
C SER A 171 -6.06 13.36 7.46
N ALA A 172 -4.78 13.12 7.70
CA ALA A 172 -4.15 13.20 9.00
C ALA A 172 -2.74 13.75 8.83
N ASP A 173 -2.28 14.51 9.83
CA ASP A 173 -0.87 14.86 9.97
C ASP A 173 -0.17 13.75 10.72
N VAL A 174 0.96 13.28 10.18
CA VAL A 174 1.77 12.22 10.75
C VAL A 174 3.18 12.73 10.99
N GLU A 175 3.74 12.39 12.14
CA GLU A 175 5.18 12.51 12.37
C GLU A 175 5.88 11.24 11.90
N LEU A 176 6.81 11.40 10.95
CA LEU A 176 7.65 10.30 10.50
C LEU A 176 8.89 10.20 11.38
N HIS A 177 9.23 8.98 11.78
CA HIS A 177 10.43 8.70 12.54
C HIS A 177 11.40 7.90 11.67
N PRO A 178 12.70 8.29 11.65
CA PRO A 178 13.71 7.49 10.97
C PRO A 178 13.69 6.05 11.51
N ALA A 179 13.76 5.08 10.61
CA ALA A 179 13.89 3.70 11.02
C ALA A 179 15.15 3.55 11.88
N ALA A 180 15.01 2.90 13.04
CA ALA A 180 16.17 2.55 13.85
C ALA A 180 17.12 1.69 13.00
N PRO A 181 18.44 1.94 13.04
CA PRO A 181 19.38 1.14 12.26
C PRO A 181 19.23 -0.34 12.63
N PRO A 182 19.37 -1.27 11.66
CA PRO A 182 19.32 -2.69 11.93
C PRO A 182 20.38 -3.03 13.00
N ARG A 183 19.94 -3.77 14.03
CA ARG A 183 20.81 -4.27 15.11
C ARG A 183 21.71 -5.39 14.62
#